data_AF-A0A949DW52-F1
#
_entry.id   AF-A0A949DW52-F1
#
_cell.length_a   1.000
_cell.length_b   1.000
_cell.length_c   1.000
_cell.angle_alpha   90.00
_cell.angle_beta   90.00
_cell.angle_gamma   90.00
#
_symmetry.space_group_name_H-M   'P 1'
#
loop_
_entity.id
_entity.type
_entity.pdbx_description
1 polymer ?
#
loop_
_entity_poly.entity_id
_entity_poly.type
_entity_poly.pdbx_seq_one_letter_code
_entity_poly.pdbx_strand_id
1 'polypeptide(L)'
;MTEKNNNKSLIKTLSLTPPSLQDNTADAERLIRAIKSHLRTNTVDIDLYLLRKLPVLLRNWKYNVRCILLKDRSRWILTGITNSTDTNPIEGMAVELGTTKVVLRIIELSTDQILAESTFDNPQIALGPDILTRIHYSDQDEGLKKINRL
;
A
#
# COMPACT_ATOMS: atom_id res chain seq x y z
N MET A 1 3.41 4.89 -29.77
CA MET A 1 2.37 4.83 -28.71
C MET A 1 2.64 3.59 -27.89
N THR A 2 3.31 3.76 -26.76
CA THR A 2 3.75 2.64 -25.91
C THR A 2 2.56 2.14 -25.11
N GLU A 3 2.15 0.89 -25.33
CA GLU A 3 1.17 0.21 -24.49
C GLU A 3 1.70 0.21 -23.05
N LYS A 4 1.06 1.00 -22.17
CA LYS A 4 1.32 0.95 -20.74
C LYS A 4 0.94 -0.45 -20.28
N ASN A 5 1.93 -1.15 -19.72
CA ASN A 5 1.83 -2.50 -19.22
C ASN A 5 0.83 -2.54 -18.04
N ASN A 6 -0.47 -2.70 -18.34
CA ASN A 6 -1.60 -2.61 -17.40
C ASN A 6 -1.55 -3.60 -16.21
N ASN A 7 -0.62 -4.57 -16.25
CA ASN A 7 -0.39 -5.54 -15.19
C ASN A 7 0.48 -5.04 -14.03
N LYS A 8 1.11 -3.84 -14.13
CA LYS A 8 1.96 -3.33 -13.05
C LYS A 8 1.24 -2.55 -11.96
N SER A 9 0.10 -1.92 -12.27
CA SER A 9 -0.58 -1.07 -11.28
C SER A 9 -1.03 -1.87 -10.06
N LEU A 10 -0.72 -1.35 -8.87
CA LEU A 10 -1.16 -1.87 -7.57
C LEU A 10 -2.67 -1.70 -7.36
N ILE A 11 -3.33 -0.90 -8.21
CA ILE A 11 -4.76 -0.62 -8.12
C ILE A 11 -5.51 -1.42 -9.19
N LYS A 12 -6.55 -2.16 -8.79
CA LYS A 12 -7.43 -2.91 -9.69
C LYS A 12 -8.89 -2.58 -9.43
N THR A 13 -9.58 -2.05 -10.44
CA THR A 13 -11.02 -1.82 -10.36
C THR A 13 -11.76 -3.10 -10.76
N LEU A 14 -12.64 -3.57 -9.88
CA LEU A 14 -13.43 -4.79 -10.06
C LEU A 14 -14.91 -4.51 -9.83
N SER A 15 -15.74 -5.16 -10.64
CA SER A 15 -17.19 -5.25 -10.44
C SER A 15 -17.52 -6.72 -10.13
N LEU A 16 -18.16 -6.97 -8.99
CA LEU A 16 -18.55 -8.32 -8.58
C LEU A 16 -20.06 -8.49 -8.71
N THR A 17 -20.49 -9.69 -9.07
CA THR A 17 -21.90 -10.07 -8.97
C THR A 17 -22.30 -10.14 -7.49
N PRO A 18 -23.35 -9.42 -7.05
CA PRO A 18 -23.85 -9.51 -5.68
C PRO A 18 -24.29 -10.95 -5.32
N PRO A 19 -24.32 -11.33 -4.03
CA PRO A 19 -24.80 -12.63 -3.61
C PRO A 19 -26.28 -12.81 -3.94
N SER A 20 -26.65 -14.04 -4.25
CA SER A 20 -28.03 -14.45 -4.54
C SER A 20 -28.31 -15.82 -3.93
N LEU A 21 -29.55 -16.30 -4.01
CA LEU A 21 -29.89 -17.67 -3.57
C LEU A 21 -29.15 -18.73 -4.41
N GLN A 22 -28.80 -18.41 -5.66
CA GLN A 22 -28.04 -19.30 -6.55
C GLN A 22 -26.52 -19.19 -6.35
N ASP A 23 -26.05 -18.12 -5.70
CA ASP A 23 -24.63 -17.91 -5.36
C ASP A 23 -24.50 -17.25 -3.98
N ASN A 24 -24.40 -18.10 -2.95
CA ASN A 24 -24.23 -17.71 -1.55
C ASN A 24 -22.75 -17.61 -1.12
N THR A 25 -21.80 -17.49 -2.07
CA THR A 25 -20.37 -17.35 -1.78
C THR A 25 -20.13 -16.17 -0.84
N ALA A 26 -19.27 -16.36 0.17
CA ALA A 26 -18.93 -15.33 1.14
C ALA A 26 -18.23 -14.14 0.47
N ASP A 27 -18.43 -12.94 1.02
CA ASP A 27 -17.91 -11.68 0.46
C ASP A 27 -16.40 -11.69 0.21
N ALA A 28 -15.63 -12.21 1.17
CA ALA A 28 -14.18 -12.33 1.07
C ALA A 28 -13.77 -13.30 -0.06
N GLU A 29 -14.38 -14.47 -0.12
CA GLU A 29 -14.11 -15.48 -1.16
C GLU A 29 -14.50 -14.98 -2.55
N ARG A 30 -15.64 -14.28 -2.65
CA ARG A 30 -16.12 -13.64 -3.88
C ARG A 30 -15.10 -12.65 -4.42
N LEU A 31 -14.57 -11.77 -3.56
CA LEU A 31 -13.56 -10.79 -3.96
C LEU A 31 -12.21 -11.47 -4.27
N ILE A 32 -11.76 -12.41 -3.46
CA ILE A 32 -10.52 -13.18 -3.71
C ILE A 32 -10.60 -13.88 -5.06
N ARG A 33 -11.72 -14.54 -5.37
CA ARG A 33 -11.91 -15.24 -6.66
C ARG A 33 -11.80 -14.27 -7.83
N ALA A 34 -12.40 -13.09 -7.73
CA ALA A 34 -12.32 -12.07 -8.76
C ALA A 34 -10.88 -11.53 -8.93
N ILE A 35 -10.18 -11.25 -7.83
CA ILE A 35 -8.79 -10.78 -7.86
C ILE A 35 -7.88 -11.87 -8.48
N LYS A 36 -8.02 -13.13 -8.04
CA LYS A 36 -7.25 -14.27 -8.58
C LYS A 36 -7.44 -14.43 -10.08
N SER A 37 -8.69 -14.36 -10.55
CA SER A 37 -9.03 -14.41 -11.97
C SER A 37 -8.42 -13.25 -12.75
N HIS A 38 -8.51 -12.02 -12.21
CA HIS A 38 -8.01 -10.82 -12.87
C HIS A 38 -6.47 -10.80 -12.96
N LEU A 39 -5.78 -11.19 -11.89
CA LEU A 39 -4.32 -11.19 -11.80
C LEU A 39 -3.66 -12.49 -12.32
N ARG A 40 -4.46 -13.51 -12.68
CA ARG A 40 -3.99 -14.85 -13.06
C ARG A 40 -3.05 -15.44 -12.01
N THR A 41 -3.48 -15.41 -10.75
CA THR A 41 -2.70 -15.89 -9.59
C THR A 41 -3.54 -16.83 -8.72
N ASN A 42 -2.85 -17.70 -7.98
CA ASN A 42 -3.49 -18.64 -7.05
C ASN A 42 -3.45 -18.17 -5.59
N THR A 43 -2.66 -17.13 -5.28
CA THR A 43 -2.39 -16.68 -3.92
C THR A 43 -2.76 -15.22 -3.74
N VAL A 44 -3.83 -14.99 -2.99
CA VAL A 44 -4.29 -13.66 -2.59
C VAL A 44 -4.74 -13.77 -1.14
N ASP A 45 -4.11 -12.99 -0.27
CA ASP A 45 -4.48 -12.85 1.14
C ASP A 45 -5.18 -11.50 1.34
N ILE A 46 -5.99 -11.38 2.39
CA ILE A 46 -6.64 -10.13 2.78
C ILE A 46 -6.13 -9.73 4.16
N ASP A 47 -5.75 -8.46 4.30
CA ASP A 47 -5.44 -7.90 5.61
C ASP A 47 -6.60 -8.08 6.62
N LEU A 48 -6.30 -8.45 7.86
CA LEU A 48 -7.31 -8.78 8.87
C LEU A 48 -8.22 -7.60 9.20
N TYR A 49 -7.67 -6.38 9.25
CA TYR A 49 -8.44 -5.18 9.55
C TYR A 49 -9.40 -4.87 8.40
N LEU A 50 -8.95 -5.04 7.16
CA LEU A 50 -9.84 -4.94 5.99
C LEU A 50 -10.93 -6.01 6.00
N LEU A 51 -10.58 -7.27 6.25
CA LEU A 51 -11.51 -8.40 6.24
C LEU A 51 -12.73 -8.16 7.14
N ARG A 52 -12.52 -7.54 8.31
CA ARG A 52 -13.59 -7.20 9.26
C ARG A 52 -14.61 -6.18 8.72
N LYS A 53 -14.19 -5.28 7.85
CA LYS A 53 -15.04 -4.20 7.28
C LYS A 53 -15.59 -4.55 5.90
N LEU A 54 -14.98 -5.52 5.25
CA LEU A 54 -15.22 -5.89 3.86
C LEU A 54 -16.71 -6.10 3.52
N PRO A 55 -17.51 -6.83 4.31
CA PRO A 55 -18.92 -7.07 3.99
C PRO A 55 -19.74 -5.78 3.86
N VAL A 56 -19.54 -4.83 4.78
CA VAL A 56 -20.29 -3.56 4.80
C VAL A 56 -19.86 -2.69 3.62
N LEU A 57 -18.55 -2.58 3.37
CA LEU A 57 -18.01 -1.79 2.27
C LEU A 57 -18.51 -2.29 0.91
N LEU A 58 -18.47 -3.60 0.67
CA LEU A 58 -18.94 -4.19 -0.59
C LEU A 58 -20.43 -3.93 -0.84
N ARG A 59 -21.28 -4.08 0.19
CA ARG A 59 -22.73 -3.80 0.07
C ARG A 59 -22.99 -2.32 -0.21
N ASN A 60 -22.34 -1.43 0.53
CA ASN A 60 -22.51 0.02 0.38
C ASN A 60 -22.13 0.50 -1.02
N TRP A 61 -21.10 -0.10 -1.63
CA TRP A 61 -20.61 0.26 -2.96
C TRP A 61 -21.19 -0.62 -4.07
N LYS A 62 -22.28 -1.34 -3.78
CA LYS A 62 -22.96 -2.23 -4.74
C LYS A 62 -21.99 -3.16 -5.46
N TYR A 63 -21.00 -3.66 -4.73
CA TYR A 63 -19.98 -4.59 -5.21
C TYR A 63 -19.08 -4.05 -6.34
N ASN A 64 -18.95 -2.73 -6.48
CA ASN A 64 -17.99 -2.08 -7.37
C ASN A 64 -16.89 -1.41 -6.55
N VAL A 65 -15.65 -1.87 -6.72
CA VAL A 65 -14.54 -1.47 -5.84
C VAL A 65 -13.24 -1.25 -6.60
N ARG A 66 -12.40 -0.35 -6.08
CA ARG A 66 -10.96 -0.30 -6.40
C ARG A 66 -10.23 -1.08 -5.32
N CYS A 67 -9.43 -2.06 -5.72
CA CYS A 67 -8.61 -2.88 -4.84
C CYS A 67 -7.19 -2.35 -4.80
N ILE A 68 -6.63 -2.19 -3.60
CA ILE A 68 -5.25 -1.80 -3.34
C ILE A 68 -4.48 -3.07 -3.00
N LEU A 69 -3.58 -3.46 -3.90
CA LEU A 69 -2.87 -4.74 -3.86
C LEU A 69 -1.38 -4.52 -3.67
N LEU A 70 -0.79 -5.23 -2.72
CA LEU A 70 0.66 -5.31 -2.53
C LEU A 70 1.16 -6.66 -3.05
N LYS A 71 2.28 -6.66 -3.78
CA LYS A 71 2.96 -7.90 -4.18
C LYS A 71 4.09 -8.20 -3.19
N ASP A 72 3.92 -9.26 -2.40
CA ASP A 72 4.96 -9.84 -1.56
C ASP A 72 5.49 -11.12 -2.20
N ARG A 73 6.64 -11.03 -2.89
CA ARG A 73 7.26 -12.13 -3.62
C ARG A 73 6.27 -12.78 -4.61
N SER A 74 5.82 -14.00 -4.33
CA SER A 74 4.84 -14.75 -5.15
C SER A 74 3.39 -14.52 -4.74
N ARG A 75 3.13 -13.85 -3.61
CA ARG A 75 1.80 -13.63 -3.04
C ARG A 75 1.31 -12.21 -3.28
N TRP A 76 -0.01 -12.07 -3.41
CA TRP A 76 -0.68 -10.77 -3.41
C TRP A 76 -1.41 -10.58 -2.09
N ILE A 77 -1.36 -9.38 -1.55
CA ILE A 77 -2.06 -9.00 -0.32
C ILE A 77 -2.99 -7.85 -0.67
N LEU A 78 -4.29 -8.04 -0.45
CA LEU A 78 -5.28 -6.97 -0.52
C LEU A 78 -5.20 -6.17 0.79
N THR A 79 -4.68 -4.95 0.70
CA THR A 79 -4.44 -4.07 1.86
C THR A 79 -5.54 -3.03 2.04
N GLY A 80 -6.32 -2.74 1.00
CA GLY A 80 -7.41 -1.78 1.07
C GLY A 80 -8.39 -1.88 -0.11
N ILE A 81 -9.58 -1.32 0.08
CA ILE A 81 -10.55 -1.09 -1.00
C ILE A 81 -11.16 0.30 -0.88
N THR A 82 -11.55 0.88 -2.01
CA THR A 82 -12.36 2.11 -2.09
C THR A 82 -13.51 1.92 -3.07
N ASN A 83 -14.45 2.86 -3.10
CA ASN A 83 -15.53 2.81 -4.09
C ASN A 83 -14.94 2.98 -5.50
N SER A 84 -15.46 2.26 -6.49
CA SER A 84 -15.06 2.42 -7.89
C SER A 84 -15.28 3.83 -8.45
N THR A 85 -16.22 4.58 -7.88
CA THR A 85 -16.56 5.95 -8.32
C THR A 85 -15.80 7.04 -7.58
N ASP A 86 -14.99 6.69 -6.56
CA ASP A 86 -14.19 7.69 -5.85
C ASP A 86 -13.15 8.29 -6.81
N THR A 87 -13.14 9.61 -6.91
CA THR A 87 -12.20 10.36 -7.76
C THR A 87 -10.90 10.72 -7.03
N ASN A 88 -10.87 10.58 -5.71
CA ASN A 88 -9.66 10.84 -4.93
C ASN A 88 -8.54 9.88 -5.35
N PRO A 89 -7.31 10.39 -5.54
CA PRO A 89 -6.16 9.56 -5.82
C PRO A 89 -5.92 8.60 -4.65
N ILE A 90 -5.43 7.41 -4.99
CA ILE A 90 -4.93 6.48 -3.97
C ILE A 90 -3.45 6.79 -3.84
N GLU A 91 -3.07 7.35 -2.71
CA GLU A 91 -1.73 7.87 -2.48
C GLU A 91 -0.88 6.89 -1.69
N GLY A 92 0.42 6.85 -2.00
CA GLY A 92 1.45 6.22 -1.19
C GLY A 92 2.55 7.23 -0.87
N MET A 93 3.37 6.91 0.13
CA MET A 93 4.52 7.72 0.50
C MET A 93 5.80 6.94 0.26
N ALA A 94 6.75 7.54 -0.46
CA ALA A 94 8.12 7.05 -0.56
C ALA A 94 9.02 7.89 0.34
N VAL A 95 9.84 7.21 1.14
CA VAL A 95 10.79 7.83 2.07
C VAL A 95 12.19 7.37 1.69
N GLU A 96 13.07 8.32 1.42
CA GLU A 96 14.49 8.10 1.17
C GLU A 96 15.26 8.64 2.38
N LEU A 97 15.82 7.73 3.19
CA LEU A 97 16.59 8.07 4.39
C LEU A 97 18.08 8.08 4.06
N GLY A 98 18.59 9.23 3.61
CA GLY A 98 20.02 9.45 3.45
C GLY A 98 20.71 9.83 4.76
N THR A 99 22.04 9.73 4.81
CA THR A 99 22.83 10.16 5.98
C THR A 99 22.70 11.65 6.26
N THR A 100 22.56 12.44 5.20
CA THR A 100 22.53 13.92 5.24
C THR A 100 21.13 14.48 5.01
N LYS A 101 20.35 13.87 4.12
CA LYS A 101 19.02 14.36 3.73
C LYS A 101 17.98 13.25 3.86
N VAL A 102 16.76 13.64 4.20
CA VAL A 102 15.55 12.82 4.08
C VAL A 102 14.71 13.40 2.97
N VAL A 103 14.26 12.56 2.03
CA VAL A 103 13.34 12.94 0.96
C VAL A 103 12.02 12.21 1.16
N LEU A 104 10.92 12.95 1.17
CA LEU A 104 9.56 12.45 1.22
C LEU A 104 8.86 12.74 -0.09
N ARG A 105 8.21 11.74 -0.68
CA ARG A 105 7.38 11.89 -1.88
C ARG A 105 6.01 11.31 -1.63
N ILE A 106 4.96 12.07 -1.97
CA ILE A 106 3.60 11.56 -2.09
C ILE A 106 3.39 11.15 -3.55
N ILE A 107 2.92 9.93 -3.78
CA ILE A 107 2.82 9.30 -5.10
C ILE A 107 1.40 8.81 -5.31
N GLU A 108 0.79 9.13 -6.45
CA GLU A 108 -0.46 8.49 -6.87
C GLU A 108 -0.18 7.06 -7.37
N LEU A 109 -0.65 6.05 -6.63
CA LEU A 109 -0.35 4.63 -6.86
C LEU A 109 -0.96 4.06 -8.16
N SER A 110 -1.93 4.76 -8.75
CA SER A 110 -2.55 4.36 -10.02
C SER A 110 -1.69 4.76 -11.23
N THR A 111 -0.99 5.88 -11.13
CA THR A 111 -0.31 6.56 -12.25
C THR A 111 1.20 6.61 -12.09
N ASP A 112 1.70 6.31 -10.89
CA ASP A 112 3.09 6.51 -10.44
C ASP A 112 3.54 7.99 -10.45
N GLN A 113 2.59 8.94 -10.49
CA GLN A 113 2.88 10.36 -10.49
C GLN A 113 3.27 10.85 -9.10
N ILE A 114 4.35 11.62 -9.00
CA ILE A 114 4.70 12.35 -7.77
C ILE A 114 3.75 13.55 -7.64
N LEU A 115 2.95 13.55 -6.58
CA LEU A 115 2.00 14.62 -6.27
C LEU A 115 2.64 15.74 -5.44
N ALA A 116 3.55 15.38 -4.54
CA ALA A 116 4.31 16.31 -3.71
C ALA A 116 5.68 15.73 -3.34
N GLU A 117 6.65 16.61 -3.14
CA GLU A 117 7.99 16.25 -2.65
C GLU A 117 8.43 17.25 -1.58
N SER A 118 9.09 16.75 -0.54
CA SER A 118 9.74 17.55 0.49
C SER A 118 11.09 16.96 0.83
N THR A 119 12.09 17.81 1.05
CA THR A 119 13.44 17.41 1.42
C THR A 119 13.88 18.22 2.63
N PHE A 120 14.47 17.56 3.63
CA PHE A 120 15.02 18.20 4.82
C PHE A 120 16.30 17.50 5.28
N ASP A 121 17.06 18.16 6.15
CA ASP A 121 18.27 17.56 6.73
C ASP A 121 17.92 16.38 7.62
N ASN A 122 18.69 15.30 7.55
CA ASN A 122 18.54 14.18 8.46
C ASN A 122 18.80 14.67 9.90
N PRO A 123 17.81 14.64 10.81
CA PRO A 123 17.97 15.17 12.16
C PRO A 123 19.05 14.46 12.96
N GLN A 124 19.43 13.23 12.57
CA GLN A 124 20.53 12.47 13.17
C GLN A 124 21.90 13.10 12.92
N ILE A 125 22.04 14.11 12.06
CA ILE A 125 23.25 14.94 11.94
C ILE A 125 23.66 15.53 13.30
N ALA A 126 22.69 15.84 14.17
CA ALA A 126 22.97 16.36 15.51
C ALA A 126 23.77 15.39 16.40
N LEU A 127 23.78 14.09 16.08
CA LEU A 127 24.52 13.06 16.81
C LEU A 127 25.91 12.80 16.21
N GLY A 128 26.13 13.18 14.96
CA GLY A 128 27.38 12.93 14.26
C GLY A 128 27.26 13.12 12.74
N PRO A 129 28.32 13.60 12.07
CA PRO A 129 28.29 13.86 10.63
C PRO A 129 28.32 12.58 9.79
N ASP A 130 28.85 11.48 10.33
CA ASP A 130 29.05 10.21 9.63
C ASP A 130 28.34 9.03 10.32
N ILE A 131 28.25 7.90 9.59
CA ILE A 131 27.55 6.70 10.04
C ILE A 131 28.25 6.03 11.23
N LEU A 132 29.60 5.99 11.26
CA LEU A 132 30.33 5.29 12.32
C LEU A 132 30.12 5.98 13.66
N THR A 133 30.16 7.31 13.69
CA THR A 133 29.84 8.09 14.88
C THR A 133 28.43 7.78 15.40
N ARG A 134 27.45 7.63 14.51
CA ARG A 134 26.06 7.29 14.89
C ARG A 134 25.90 5.84 15.37
N ILE A 135 26.65 4.90 14.80
CA ILE A 135 26.70 3.50 15.28
C ILE A 135 27.24 3.47 16.71
N HIS A 136 28.39 4.10 16.95
CA HIS A 136 28.96 4.19 18.29
C HIS A 136 28.06 4.93 19.29
N TYR A 137 27.33 5.96 18.83
CA TYR A 137 26.32 6.61 19.65
C TYR A 137 25.18 5.66 20.04
N SER A 138 24.76 4.78 19.13
CA SER A 138 23.67 3.84 19.37
C SER A 138 24.01 2.75 20.39
N ASP A 139 25.29 2.43 20.56
CA ASP A 139 25.81 1.47 21.54
C ASP A 139 25.85 2.01 22.98
N GLN A 140 25.64 3.32 23.17
CA GLN A 140 25.54 3.93 24.50
C GLN A 140 24.15 3.67 25.12
N ASP A 141 24.06 3.79 26.45
CA ASP A 141 22.78 3.69 27.16
C ASP A 141 21.73 4.64 26.56
N GLU A 142 20.56 4.09 26.18
CA GLU A 142 19.45 4.77 25.49
C GLU A 142 19.80 5.39 24.11
N GLY A 143 21.02 5.20 23.59
CA GLY A 143 21.49 5.77 22.33
C GLY A 143 20.64 5.38 21.13
N LEU A 144 20.36 4.08 20.98
CA LEU A 144 19.48 3.54 19.94
C LEU A 144 18.05 4.12 20.00
N LYS A 145 17.52 4.32 21.19
CA LYS A 145 16.17 4.87 21.37
C LYS A 145 16.13 6.35 20.99
N LYS A 146 17.20 7.10 21.29
CA LYS A 146 17.30 8.51 20.96
C LYS A 146 17.46 8.74 19.46
N ILE A 147 18.30 7.94 18.77
CA ILE A 147 18.46 8.05 17.32
C ILE A 147 17.17 7.73 16.56
N ASN A 148 16.36 6.78 17.05
CA ASN A 148 15.06 6.44 16.45
C ASN A 148 13.96 7.50 16.66
N ARG A 149 14.17 8.48 17.55
CA ARG A 149 13.22 9.58 17.81
C ARG A 149 13.53 10.86 17.03
N LEU A 150 14.72 10.93 16.43
CA LEU A 150 15.19 12.04 15.59
C LEU A 150 14.80 11.76 14.14
#